data_AF-A0A2W5EUT4-F1
#
_entry.id   AF-A0A2W5EUT4-F1
#
_cell.length_a   1.000
_cell.length_b   1.000
_cell.length_c   1.000
_cell.angle_alpha   90.00
_cell.angle_beta   90.00
_cell.angle_gamma   90.00
#
_symmetry.space_group_name_H-M   'P 1'
#
loop_
_entity.id
_entity.type
_entity.pdbx_description
1 polymer ?
#
loop_
_entity_poly.entity_id
_entity_poly.type
_entity_poly.pdbx_seq_one_letter_code
_entity_poly.pdbx_strand_id
1 'polypeptide(L)'
;MNLKKYFVLACLTVLFSSKIFAQKTVPNATIVQQQAVTAAQKEDKQVFLIFHASWCAWCHHLDSLLTKTTLAKTFNKHFVLTHVTILENKGPHKKDENPGGMDLFAQYGGSSNTGIPYWVILDKNGKYLANSRMKGADEDLTGVNGDNTGCPGEPQEVEYFINVLEKASHFSPKEIAEVKVVFEK
;
A
#
# COMPACT_ATOMS: atom_id res chain seq x y z
N MET A 1 44.04 -51.03 49.85
CA MET A 1 43.02 -50.61 50.84
C MET A 1 42.00 -49.75 50.10
N ASN A 2 40.72 -50.11 50.22
CA ASN A 2 39.52 -49.44 49.67
C ASN A 2 39.55 -47.89 49.83
N LEU A 3 38.85 -47.04 49.08
CA LEU A 3 37.43 -47.10 48.73
C LEU A 3 37.02 -45.88 47.85
N LYS A 4 36.21 -46.13 46.81
CA LYS A 4 35.13 -45.30 46.21
C LYS A 4 35.33 -43.78 45.99
N LYS A 5 35.05 -43.33 44.76
CA LYS A 5 33.75 -42.69 44.39
C LYS A 5 33.79 -42.23 42.93
N TYR A 6 32.90 -42.84 42.14
CA TYR A 6 32.57 -42.47 40.78
C TYR A 6 32.15 -41.01 40.71
N PHE A 7 32.98 -40.16 40.11
CA PHE A 7 32.58 -38.79 39.75
C PHE A 7 31.86 -38.88 38.40
N VAL A 8 30.58 -39.25 38.46
CA VAL A 8 29.67 -39.11 37.33
C VAL A 8 29.51 -37.62 37.08
N LEU A 9 30.25 -37.11 36.09
CA LEU A 9 30.09 -35.75 35.58
C LEU A 9 28.76 -35.70 34.82
N ALA A 10 27.68 -35.48 35.56
CA ALA A 10 26.37 -35.18 34.99
C ALA A 10 26.44 -33.78 34.37
N CYS A 11 26.78 -33.72 33.07
CA CYS A 11 26.57 -32.54 32.24
C CYS A 11 25.06 -32.27 32.16
N LEU A 12 24.55 -31.43 33.07
CA LEU A 12 23.20 -30.92 33.02
C LEU A 12 23.15 -29.84 31.93
N THR A 13 23.01 -30.25 30.67
CA THR A 13 22.71 -29.37 29.56
C THR A 13 21.27 -28.89 29.69
N VAL A 14 21.07 -27.79 30.43
CA VAL A 14 19.79 -27.07 30.40
C VAL A 14 19.67 -26.43 29.02
N LEU A 15 19.02 -27.13 28.11
CA LEU A 15 18.58 -26.60 26.82
C LEU A 15 17.47 -25.57 27.09
N PHE A 16 17.86 -24.33 27.39
CA PHE A 16 16.96 -23.18 27.33
C PHE A 16 16.50 -23.03 25.88
N SER A 17 15.36 -23.64 25.56
CA SER A 17 14.66 -23.41 24.31
C SER A 17 13.99 -22.04 24.40
N SER A 18 14.76 -20.97 24.19
CA SER A 18 14.20 -19.64 24.00
C SER A 18 13.35 -19.70 22.73
N LYS A 19 12.03 -19.83 22.90
CA LYS A 19 11.10 -19.55 21.80
C LYS A 19 11.26 -18.07 21.48
N ILE A 20 12.03 -17.80 20.42
CA ILE A 20 12.08 -16.48 19.80
C ILE A 20 10.65 -16.17 19.38
N PHE A 21 9.96 -15.34 20.16
CA PHE A 21 8.75 -14.68 19.67
C PHE A 21 9.21 -13.84 18.49
N ALA A 22 8.92 -14.32 17.27
CA ALA A 22 9.08 -13.52 16.07
C ALA A 22 8.13 -12.32 16.20
N GLN A 23 8.65 -11.23 16.74
CA GLN A 23 7.93 -9.97 16.80
C GLN A 23 7.82 -9.51 15.34
N LYS A 24 6.62 -9.61 14.77
CA LYS A 24 6.34 -9.16 13.41
C LYS A 24 6.53 -7.64 13.39
N THR A 25 7.72 -7.20 13.03
CA THR A 25 8.05 -5.79 12.88
C THR A 25 7.34 -5.24 11.65
N VAL A 26 6.81 -4.03 11.76
CA VAL A 26 6.22 -3.33 10.61
C VAL A 26 7.36 -2.97 9.66
N PRO A 27 7.31 -3.37 8.38
CA PRO A 27 8.37 -3.06 7.43
C PRO A 27 8.43 -1.56 7.15
N ASN A 28 9.62 -1.05 6.85
CA ASN A 28 9.79 0.32 6.36
C ASN A 28 8.99 0.53 5.06
N ALA A 29 8.42 1.72 4.86
CA ALA A 29 7.59 2.04 3.69
C ALA A 29 8.32 1.81 2.36
N THR A 30 9.62 2.09 2.29
CA THR A 30 10.44 1.83 1.09
C THR A 30 10.56 0.35 0.79
N ILE A 31 10.60 -0.51 1.81
CA ILE A 31 10.60 -1.97 1.65
C ILE A 31 9.24 -2.45 1.15
N VAL A 32 8.13 -1.89 1.66
CA VAL A 32 6.78 -2.21 1.18
C VAL A 32 6.65 -1.87 -0.31
N GLN A 33 7.03 -0.64 -0.71
CA GLN A 33 7.02 -0.24 -2.11
C GLN A 33 7.89 -1.15 -2.97
N GLN A 34 9.12 -1.45 -2.53
CA GLN A 34 10.04 -2.30 -3.28
C GLN A 34 9.49 -3.72 -3.48
N GLN A 35 8.84 -4.29 -2.46
CA GLN A 35 8.20 -5.60 -2.56
C GLN A 35 7.06 -5.59 -3.58
N ALA A 36 6.24 -4.52 -3.57
CA ALA A 36 5.17 -4.36 -4.55
C ALA A 36 5.71 -4.21 -5.98
N VAL A 37 6.78 -3.43 -6.17
CA VAL A 37 7.46 -3.31 -7.47
C VAL A 37 8.02 -4.66 -7.93
N THR A 38 8.67 -5.43 -7.04
CA THR A 38 9.17 -6.77 -7.38
C THR A 38 8.04 -7.73 -7.79
N ALA A 39 6.90 -7.70 -7.11
CA ALA A 39 5.73 -8.47 -7.51
C ALA A 39 5.18 -8.01 -8.86
N ALA A 40 5.10 -6.69 -9.07
CA ALA A 40 4.62 -6.07 -10.30
C ALA A 40 5.48 -6.43 -11.51
N GLN A 41 6.81 -6.47 -11.37
CA GLN A 41 7.72 -6.97 -12.41
C GLN A 41 7.44 -8.43 -12.78
N LYS A 42 7.24 -9.28 -11.77
CA LYS A 42 6.99 -10.72 -11.96
C LYS A 42 5.64 -10.98 -12.63
N GLU A 43 4.64 -10.18 -12.30
CA GLU A 43 3.26 -10.35 -12.77
C GLU A 43 2.93 -9.51 -14.02
N ASP A 44 3.89 -8.70 -14.48
CA ASP A 44 3.71 -7.72 -15.57
C ASP A 44 2.53 -6.75 -15.33
N LYS A 45 2.46 -6.23 -14.09
CA LYS A 45 1.44 -5.31 -13.61
C LYS A 45 2.05 -3.97 -13.21
N GLN A 46 1.22 -2.96 -13.02
CA GLN A 46 1.64 -1.73 -12.35
C GLN A 46 1.48 -1.85 -10.83
N VAL A 47 1.93 -0.86 -10.06
CA VAL A 47 1.72 -0.79 -8.62
C VAL A 47 0.69 0.30 -8.31
N PHE A 48 -0.29 -0.04 -7.47
CA PHE A 48 -1.21 0.92 -6.88
C PHE A 48 -0.88 1.01 -5.38
N LEU A 49 -0.12 2.04 -5.01
CA LEU A 49 0.36 2.27 -3.64
C LEU A 49 -0.59 3.22 -2.92
N ILE A 50 -1.20 2.77 -1.83
CA ILE A 50 -2.20 3.52 -1.07
C ILE A 50 -1.63 3.93 0.29
N PHE A 51 -1.54 5.23 0.53
CA PHE A 51 -1.29 5.78 1.86
C PHE A 51 -2.61 5.87 2.62
N HIS A 52 -2.66 5.26 3.80
CA HIS A 52 -3.89 5.12 4.56
C HIS A 52 -3.63 5.09 6.07
N ALA A 53 -4.71 5.06 6.85
CA ALA A 53 -4.70 4.87 8.29
C ALA A 53 -5.90 4.01 8.72
N SER A 54 -5.81 3.35 9.88
CA SER A 54 -6.84 2.47 10.42
C SER A 54 -8.16 3.18 10.70
N TRP A 55 -8.12 4.46 11.08
CA TRP A 55 -9.30 5.27 11.39
C TRP A 55 -9.97 5.86 10.13
N CYS A 56 -9.34 5.76 8.96
CA CYS A 56 -9.78 6.42 7.74
C CYS A 56 -10.92 5.65 7.04
N ALA A 57 -12.16 6.08 7.25
CA ALA A 57 -13.35 5.46 6.65
C ALA A 57 -13.30 5.46 5.11
N TRP A 58 -12.87 6.56 4.48
CA TRP A 58 -12.73 6.66 3.03
C TRP A 58 -11.64 5.75 2.45
N CYS A 59 -10.60 5.44 3.25
CA CYS A 59 -9.57 4.48 2.85
C CYS A 59 -10.17 3.06 2.78
N HIS A 60 -10.96 2.68 3.79
CA HIS A 60 -11.68 1.40 3.80
C HIS A 60 -12.72 1.33 2.69
N HIS A 61 -13.37 2.45 2.37
CA HIS A 61 -14.33 2.52 1.27
C HIS A 61 -13.64 2.27 -0.08
N LEU A 62 -12.56 3.02 -0.38
CA LEU A 62 -11.75 2.81 -1.58
C LEU A 62 -11.28 1.35 -1.67
N ASP A 63 -10.71 0.80 -0.60
CA ASP A 63 -10.26 -0.60 -0.57
C ASP A 63 -11.40 -1.58 -0.87
N SER A 64 -12.60 -1.33 -0.34
CA SER A 64 -13.77 -2.17 -0.62
C SER A 64 -14.16 -2.10 -2.10
N LEU A 65 -14.15 -0.91 -2.71
CA LEU A 65 -14.42 -0.75 -4.13
C LEU A 65 -13.41 -1.55 -4.95
N LEU A 66 -12.12 -1.43 -4.65
CA LEU A 66 -11.04 -2.07 -5.39
C LEU A 66 -10.94 -3.59 -5.18
N THR A 67 -11.39 -4.13 -4.04
CA THR A 67 -11.10 -5.53 -3.66
C THR A 67 -12.33 -6.41 -3.44
N LYS A 68 -13.51 -5.83 -3.24
CA LYS A 68 -14.73 -6.59 -2.88
C LYS A 68 -15.89 -6.44 -3.87
N THR A 69 -15.82 -5.48 -4.79
CA THR A 69 -16.86 -5.29 -5.82
C THR A 69 -16.55 -6.09 -7.09
N THR A 70 -17.34 -5.88 -8.14
CA THR A 70 -17.04 -6.38 -9.50
C THR A 70 -15.66 -5.96 -9.99
N LEU A 71 -15.10 -4.86 -9.48
CA LEU A 71 -13.78 -4.34 -9.85
C LEU A 71 -12.61 -5.18 -9.33
N ALA A 72 -12.81 -6.08 -8.35
CA ALA A 72 -11.71 -6.83 -7.74
C ALA A 72 -10.86 -7.60 -8.76
N LYS A 73 -11.51 -8.24 -9.74
CA LYS A 73 -10.81 -8.95 -10.81
C LYS A 73 -10.09 -7.99 -11.75
N THR A 74 -10.73 -6.89 -12.10
CA THR A 74 -10.17 -5.85 -12.97
C THR A 74 -8.93 -5.23 -12.35
N PHE A 75 -8.98 -4.76 -11.11
CA PHE A 75 -7.81 -4.16 -10.46
C PHE A 75 -6.69 -5.18 -10.24
N ASN A 76 -7.00 -6.40 -9.79
CA ASN A 76 -5.98 -7.44 -9.65
C ASN A 76 -5.34 -7.84 -10.98
N LYS A 77 -6.04 -7.67 -12.12
CA LYS A 77 -5.45 -7.91 -13.44
C LYS A 77 -4.41 -6.84 -13.79
N HIS A 78 -4.64 -5.58 -13.43
CA HIS A 78 -3.80 -4.44 -13.86
C HIS A 78 -2.76 -4.01 -12.83
N PHE A 79 -3.00 -4.26 -11.54
CA PHE A 79 -2.22 -3.71 -10.44
C PHE A 79 -1.86 -4.73 -9.38
N VAL A 80 -0.67 -4.55 -8.80
CA VAL A 80 -0.36 -4.98 -7.44
C VAL A 80 -0.83 -3.88 -6.50
N LEU A 81 -1.89 -4.15 -5.73
CA LEU A 81 -2.37 -3.24 -4.69
C LEU A 81 -1.50 -3.39 -3.44
N THR A 82 -1.04 -2.28 -2.88
CA THR A 82 -0.26 -2.28 -1.65
C THR A 82 -0.52 -1.02 -0.82
N HIS A 83 -0.14 -1.05 0.45
CA HIS A 83 -0.53 -0.07 1.44
C HIS A 83 0.63 0.38 2.30
N VAL A 84 0.71 1.68 2.58
CA VAL A 84 1.62 2.28 3.55
C VAL A 84 0.78 2.99 4.62
N THR A 85 0.83 2.46 5.83
CA THR A 85 0.13 3.00 7.00
C THR A 85 0.86 4.25 7.48
N ILE A 86 0.13 5.37 7.52
CA ILE A 86 0.59 6.68 7.98
C ILE A 86 -0.50 7.34 8.82
N LEU A 87 -0.17 8.46 9.48
CA LEU A 87 -1.12 9.34 10.15
C LEU A 87 -2.05 8.64 11.16
N GLU A 88 -1.61 7.54 11.77
CA GLU A 88 -2.34 6.88 12.84
C GLU A 88 -2.49 7.81 14.04
N ASN A 89 -3.67 7.74 14.65
CA ASN A 89 -3.96 8.50 15.87
C ASN A 89 -2.98 8.12 16.98
N LYS A 90 -2.74 9.06 17.91
CA LYS A 90 -2.00 8.77 19.14
C LYS A 90 -2.73 7.64 19.88
N GLY A 91 -2.09 6.50 20.04
CA GLY A 91 -2.74 5.31 20.59
C GLY A 91 -2.07 4.01 20.17
N PRO A 92 -2.72 2.86 20.40
CA PRO A 92 -2.14 1.54 20.16
C PRO A 92 -1.79 1.29 18.70
N HIS A 93 -2.47 1.95 17.76
CA HIS A 93 -2.22 1.83 16.33
C HIS A 93 -1.05 2.67 15.82
N LYS A 94 -0.50 3.58 16.63
CA LYS A 94 0.65 4.40 16.19
C LYS A 94 1.87 3.55 15.82
N LYS A 95 2.04 2.40 16.48
CA LYS A 95 3.10 1.43 16.19
C LYS A 95 2.89 0.67 14.87
N ASP A 96 1.68 0.75 14.30
CA ASP A 96 1.31 0.05 13.07
C ASP A 96 1.68 0.89 11.82
N GLU A 97 2.10 2.15 11.99
CA GLU A 97 2.65 2.96 10.92
C GLU A 97 3.93 2.36 10.35
N ASN A 98 4.06 2.40 9.03
CA ASN A 98 5.29 2.02 8.37
C ASN A 98 6.37 3.08 8.64
N PRO A 99 7.54 2.71 9.21
CA PRO A 99 8.66 3.64 9.33
C PRO A 99 9.03 4.25 7.98
N GLY A 100 9.28 5.56 7.94
CA GLY A 100 9.54 6.30 6.70
C GLY A 100 8.30 6.54 5.82
N GLY A 101 7.10 6.17 6.27
CA GLY A 101 5.86 6.33 5.50
C GLY A 101 5.55 7.79 5.17
N MET A 102 5.73 8.70 6.13
CA MET A 102 5.54 10.14 5.89
C MET A 102 6.58 10.73 4.92
N ASP A 103 7.83 10.26 4.97
CA ASP A 103 8.88 10.71 4.04
C ASP A 103 8.59 10.24 2.62
N LEU A 104 8.13 8.99 2.46
CA LEU A 104 7.70 8.46 1.17
C LEU A 104 6.45 9.19 0.65
N PHE A 105 5.50 9.46 1.53
CA PHE A 105 4.30 10.23 1.20
C PHE A 105 4.66 11.64 0.68
N ALA A 106 5.62 12.31 1.34
CA ALA A 106 6.10 13.62 0.93
C ALA A 106 6.81 13.62 -0.44
N GLN A 107 7.55 12.55 -0.77
CA GLN A 107 8.18 12.40 -2.09
C GLN A 107 7.14 12.43 -3.24
N TYR A 108 5.91 12.01 -2.97
CA TYR A 108 4.81 12.04 -3.94
C TYR A 108 3.88 13.24 -3.79
N GLY A 109 4.28 14.29 -3.06
CA GLY A 109 3.48 15.51 -2.88
C GLY A 109 2.45 15.45 -1.76
N GLY A 110 2.54 14.43 -0.90
CA GLY A 110 1.78 14.31 0.32
C GLY A 110 2.27 15.24 1.43
N SER A 111 1.39 15.54 2.39
CA SER A 111 1.72 16.28 3.60
C SER A 111 0.70 15.96 4.68
N SER A 112 0.92 16.39 5.92
CA SER A 112 -0.09 16.23 6.99
C SER A 112 -1.42 16.93 6.70
N ASN A 113 -1.43 17.90 5.77
CA ASN A 113 -2.64 18.62 5.35
C ASN A 113 -3.29 18.00 4.11
N THR A 114 -2.63 17.01 3.50
CA THR A 114 -3.20 16.23 2.40
C THR A 114 -4.09 15.14 2.99
N GLY A 115 -5.36 15.11 2.60
CA GLY A 115 -6.29 14.07 3.05
C GLY A 115 -5.83 12.66 2.64
N ILE A 116 -6.35 11.65 3.33
CA ILE A 116 -6.22 10.24 2.95
C ILE A 116 -7.61 9.62 2.69
N PRO A 117 -7.77 8.62 1.80
CA PRO A 117 -6.69 7.90 1.11
C PRO A 117 -5.93 8.79 0.13
N TYR A 118 -4.65 8.52 -0.02
CA TYR A 118 -3.83 9.11 -1.09
C TYR A 118 -3.16 7.98 -1.82
N TRP A 119 -3.37 7.90 -3.13
CA TRP A 119 -2.77 6.84 -3.93
C TRP A 119 -1.74 7.39 -4.91
N VAL A 120 -0.82 6.50 -5.26
CA VAL A 120 0.26 6.70 -6.22
C VAL A 120 0.30 5.48 -7.14
N ILE A 121 0.44 5.74 -8.44
CA ILE A 121 0.65 4.71 -9.44
C ILE A 121 2.13 4.70 -9.82
N LEU A 122 2.75 3.53 -9.70
CA LEU A 122 4.09 3.28 -10.22
C LEU A 122 4.00 2.27 -11.35
N ASP A 123 4.90 2.37 -12.33
CA ASP A 123 5.04 1.32 -13.33
C ASP A 123 5.65 0.06 -12.73
N LYS A 124 5.69 -1.02 -13.51
CA LYS A 124 6.30 -2.29 -13.10
C LYS A 124 7.75 -2.16 -12.64
N ASN A 125 8.50 -1.13 -13.05
CA ASN A 125 9.88 -0.88 -12.64
C ASN A 125 10.00 0.12 -11.48
N GLY A 126 8.88 0.58 -10.92
CA GLY A 126 8.84 1.58 -9.85
C GLY A 126 8.93 3.03 -10.34
N LYS A 127 8.82 3.29 -11.65
CA LYS A 127 8.74 4.65 -12.18
C LYS A 127 7.42 5.28 -11.76
N TYR A 128 7.46 6.48 -11.22
CA TYR A 128 6.27 7.24 -10.84
C TYR A 128 5.47 7.67 -12.08
N LEU A 129 4.17 7.33 -12.11
CA LEU A 129 3.27 7.61 -13.24
C LEU A 129 2.19 8.63 -12.90
N ALA A 130 1.56 8.52 -11.73
CA ALA A 130 0.45 9.39 -11.35
C ALA A 130 0.23 9.40 -9.83
N ASN A 131 -0.44 10.42 -9.31
CA ASN A 131 -0.95 10.47 -7.94
C ASN A 131 -2.46 10.77 -7.92
N SER A 132 -3.02 10.90 -6.73
CA SER A 132 -4.44 11.17 -6.49
C SER A 132 -4.83 12.65 -6.56
N ARG A 133 -3.93 13.55 -6.97
CA ARG A 133 -4.23 14.97 -7.07
C ARG A 133 -4.75 15.33 -8.46
N MET A 134 -5.99 15.76 -8.52
CA MET A 134 -6.71 16.00 -9.77
C MET A 134 -5.95 16.93 -10.71
N LYS A 135 -5.91 16.54 -11.99
CA LYS A 135 -5.29 17.28 -13.10
C LYS A 135 -6.24 17.41 -14.28
N GLY A 136 -5.99 18.41 -15.13
CA GLY A 136 -6.52 18.41 -16.49
C GLY A 136 -5.99 17.22 -17.30
N ALA A 137 -6.73 16.83 -18.33
CA ALA A 137 -6.46 15.60 -19.10
C ALA A 137 -5.04 15.53 -19.70
N ASP A 138 -4.48 16.67 -20.10
CA ASP A 138 -3.18 16.78 -20.77
C ASP A 138 -2.03 17.23 -19.85
N GLU A 139 -2.30 17.44 -18.58
CA GLU A 139 -1.29 17.83 -17.60
C GLU A 139 -0.41 16.64 -17.17
N ASP A 140 0.77 16.96 -16.65
CA ASP A 140 1.68 15.98 -16.04
C ASP A 140 1.03 15.34 -14.79
N LEU A 141 0.70 14.06 -14.92
CA LEU A 141 0.08 13.26 -13.87
C LEU A 141 0.97 13.08 -12.64
N THR A 142 2.27 13.33 -12.75
CA THR A 142 3.21 13.25 -11.63
C THR A 142 3.26 14.55 -10.81
N GLY A 143 2.69 15.65 -11.33
CA GLY A 143 2.69 16.95 -10.68
C GLY A 143 1.95 16.94 -9.34
N VAL A 144 2.33 17.83 -8.42
CA VAL A 144 1.83 17.84 -7.03
C VAL A 144 0.78 18.93 -6.72
N ASN A 145 0.36 19.69 -7.73
CA ASN A 145 -0.73 20.67 -7.63
C ASN A 145 -2.11 19.99 -7.59
N GLY A 146 -3.18 20.73 -7.31
CA GLY A 146 -4.55 20.20 -7.35
C GLY A 146 -4.97 19.46 -6.07
N ASP A 147 -6.28 19.28 -5.95
CA ASP A 147 -6.90 18.68 -4.78
C ASP A 147 -6.77 17.16 -4.81
N ASN A 148 -6.55 16.55 -3.64
CA ASN A 148 -6.56 15.10 -3.51
C ASN A 148 -7.99 14.58 -3.67
N THR A 149 -8.23 13.76 -4.70
CA THR A 149 -9.52 13.11 -4.94
C THR A 149 -9.71 11.89 -4.04
N GLY A 150 -8.63 11.29 -3.54
CA GLY A 150 -8.63 10.16 -2.62
C GLY A 150 -9.48 8.98 -3.09
N CYS A 151 -10.73 8.93 -2.63
CA CYS A 151 -11.76 8.05 -3.16
C CYS A 151 -12.70 8.87 -4.06
N PRO A 152 -12.50 8.87 -5.39
CA PRO A 152 -13.27 9.71 -6.31
C PRO A 152 -14.77 9.50 -6.15
N GLY A 153 -15.52 10.59 -6.00
CA GLY A 153 -16.99 10.56 -5.88
C GLY A 153 -17.69 11.59 -6.75
N GLU A 154 -17.03 12.69 -7.08
CA GLU A 154 -17.57 13.68 -8.03
C GLU A 154 -17.25 13.30 -9.49
N PRO A 155 -18.11 13.64 -10.47
CA PRO A 155 -17.90 13.23 -11.86
C PRO A 155 -16.52 13.57 -12.43
N GLN A 156 -16.01 14.77 -12.15
CA GLN A 156 -14.67 15.21 -12.58
C GLN A 156 -13.53 14.41 -11.92
N GLU A 157 -13.72 13.96 -10.68
CA GLU A 157 -12.74 13.14 -9.97
C GLU A 157 -12.70 11.73 -10.57
N VAL A 158 -13.87 11.19 -10.92
CA VAL A 158 -14.00 9.89 -11.59
C VAL A 158 -13.40 9.94 -12.99
N GLU A 159 -13.65 11.00 -13.75
CA GLU A 159 -13.02 11.23 -15.06
C GLU A 159 -11.51 11.32 -14.96
N TYR A 160 -10.98 12.07 -13.98
CA TYR A 160 -9.55 12.12 -13.71
C TYR A 160 -8.98 10.74 -13.39
N PHE A 161 -9.65 9.98 -12.51
CA PHE A 161 -9.23 8.65 -12.13
C PHE A 161 -9.20 7.70 -13.34
N ILE A 162 -10.23 7.73 -14.20
CA ILE A 162 -10.28 6.94 -15.44
C ILE A 162 -9.11 7.31 -16.37
N ASN A 163 -8.83 8.59 -16.58
CA ASN A 163 -7.70 9.04 -17.40
C ASN A 163 -6.35 8.52 -16.86
N VAL A 164 -6.18 8.48 -15.53
CA VAL A 164 -5.00 7.88 -14.90
C VAL A 164 -4.92 6.37 -15.19
N LEU A 165 -6.03 5.65 -15.04
CA LEU A 165 -6.07 4.19 -15.28
C LEU A 165 -5.73 3.83 -16.73
N GLU A 166 -6.30 4.56 -17.69
CA GLU A 166 -6.05 4.35 -19.13
C GLU A 166 -4.61 4.67 -19.54
N LYS A 167 -3.99 5.68 -18.92
CA LYS A 167 -2.58 6.03 -19.18
C LYS A 167 -1.60 5.08 -18.47
N ALA A 168 -1.99 4.53 -17.32
CA ALA A 168 -1.12 3.65 -16.55
C ALA A 168 -1.13 2.20 -17.05
N SER A 169 -2.26 1.70 -17.57
CA SER A 169 -2.40 0.31 -18.02
C SER A 169 -3.43 0.15 -19.14
N HIS A 170 -3.47 -1.04 -19.75
CA HIS A 170 -4.33 -1.34 -20.89
C HIS A 170 -5.72 -1.82 -20.47
N PHE A 171 -6.50 -0.94 -19.85
CA PHE A 171 -7.90 -1.22 -19.53
C PHE A 171 -8.74 -1.34 -20.81
N SER A 172 -9.60 -2.35 -20.87
CA SER A 172 -10.60 -2.45 -21.95
C SER A 172 -11.74 -1.46 -21.75
N PRO A 173 -12.47 -1.07 -22.81
CA PRO A 173 -13.64 -0.19 -22.68
C PRO A 173 -14.69 -0.72 -21.70
N LYS A 174 -14.84 -2.04 -21.61
CA LYS A 174 -15.74 -2.69 -20.64
C LYS A 174 -15.27 -2.47 -19.21
N GLU A 175 -13.97 -2.65 -18.94
CA GLU A 175 -13.39 -2.45 -17.61
C GLU A 175 -13.52 -0.99 -17.17
N ILE A 176 -13.30 -0.02 -18.07
CA ILE A 176 -13.51 1.41 -17.80
C ILE A 176 -14.98 1.71 -17.49
N ALA A 177 -15.93 1.15 -18.25
CA ALA A 177 -17.34 1.32 -17.98
C ALA A 177 -17.75 0.78 -16.60
N GLU A 178 -17.18 -0.36 -16.18
CA GLU A 178 -17.40 -0.92 -14.84
C GLU A 178 -16.83 0.00 -13.74
N VAL A 179 -15.64 0.57 -13.94
CA VAL A 179 -15.05 1.55 -13.01
C VAL A 179 -15.98 2.74 -12.84
N LYS A 180 -16.42 3.34 -13.95
CA LYS A 180 -17.33 4.48 -13.95
C LYS A 180 -18.61 4.18 -13.15
N VAL A 181 -19.26 3.07 -13.45
CA VAL A 181 -20.51 2.65 -12.78
C VAL A 181 -20.33 2.41 -11.27
N VAL A 182 -19.15 2.00 -10.81
CA VAL A 182 -18.91 1.71 -9.39
C VAL A 182 -18.54 2.95 -8.60
N PHE A 183 -17.82 3.90 -9.20
CA PHE A 183 -17.37 5.12 -8.53
C PHE A 183 -18.36 6.30 -8.64
N GLU A 184 -19.31 6.28 -9.59
CA GLU A 184 -20.36 7.31 -9.70
C GLU A 184 -21.64 7.01 -8.88
N LYS A 185 -21.60 6.04 -7.97
CA LYS A 185 -22.75 5.61 -7.13
C LYS A 185 -22.63 6.08 -5.69
#